data_AF-A0A412K5I8-F1
#
_entry.id   AF-A0A412K5I8-F1
#
_cell.length_a   1.000
_cell.length_b   1.000
_cell.length_c   1.000
_cell.angle_alpha   90.00
_cell.angle_beta   90.00
_cell.angle_gamma   90.00
#
_symmetry.space_group_name_H-M   'P 1'
#
loop_
_entity.id
_entity.type
_entity.pdbx_description
1 polymer ?
#
loop_
_entity_poly.entity_id
_entity_poly.type
_entity_poly.pdbx_seq_one_letter_code
_entity_poly.pdbx_strand_id
1 'polypeptide(L)'
;MAERDRLVRLGWRSEGVGWTAPSSGVLVWRLYNPHAAGGDHMYTADPDEFSDLVRAGWRSDGPMWYSSGETPVYRQYNPYARAGSHNYTTSKAESDHLVSLGWRYEGIAWYGA
;
A
#
# COMPACT_ATOMS: atom_id res chain seq x y z
N MET A 1 4.91 -18.92 -2.56
CA MET A 1 6.22 -18.83 -3.25
C MET A 1 6.15 -19.11 -4.76
N ALA A 2 5.23 -19.96 -5.23
CA ALA A 2 5.15 -20.33 -6.66
C ALA A 2 4.97 -19.15 -7.65
N GLU A 3 4.18 -18.13 -7.29
CA GLU A 3 3.95 -16.97 -8.18
C GLU A 3 5.17 -16.06 -8.29
N ARG A 4 5.73 -15.62 -7.15
CA ARG A 4 6.98 -14.83 -7.11
C ARG A 4 8.08 -15.50 -7.94
N ASP A 5 8.33 -16.79 -7.69
CA ASP A 5 9.41 -17.51 -8.36
C ASP A 5 9.15 -17.65 -9.86
N ARG A 6 7.88 -17.75 -10.28
CA ARG A 6 7.49 -17.72 -11.68
C ARG A 6 7.75 -16.36 -12.32
N LEU A 7 7.41 -15.26 -11.65
CA LEU A 7 7.65 -13.90 -12.15
C LEU A 7 9.16 -13.62 -12.28
N VAL A 8 9.96 -14.07 -11.30
CA VAL A 8 11.43 -13.98 -11.38
C VAL A 8 11.98 -14.74 -12.59
N ARG A 9 11.49 -15.95 -12.86
CA ARG A 9 11.87 -16.70 -14.07
C ARG A 9 11.48 -16.01 -15.38
N LEU A 10 10.45 -15.15 -15.36
CA LEU A 10 10.02 -14.34 -16.50
C LEU A 10 10.78 -13.01 -16.61
N GLY A 11 11.78 -12.76 -15.77
CA GLY A 11 12.66 -11.58 -15.83
C GLY A 11 12.33 -10.48 -14.83
N TRP A 12 11.33 -10.66 -13.96
CA TRP A 12 11.05 -9.67 -12.90
C TRP A 12 12.13 -9.72 -11.83
N ARG A 13 12.57 -8.54 -11.38
CA ARG A 13 13.51 -8.43 -10.26
C ARG A 13 12.74 -8.50 -8.95
N SER A 14 13.06 -9.49 -8.11
CA SER A 14 12.56 -9.54 -6.74
C SER A 14 13.29 -8.50 -5.89
N GLU A 15 12.52 -7.70 -5.15
CA GLU A 15 13.05 -6.75 -4.15
C GLU A 15 13.11 -7.36 -2.74
N GLY A 16 12.63 -8.60 -2.58
CA GLY A 16 12.61 -9.31 -1.30
C GLY A 16 11.22 -9.30 -0.66
N VAL A 17 11.18 -9.56 0.65
CA VAL A 17 9.93 -9.48 1.43
C VAL A 17 9.84 -8.08 2.01
N GLY A 18 8.77 -7.35 1.66
CA GLY A 18 8.53 -6.00 2.19
C GLY A 18 8.09 -6.01 3.66
N TRP A 19 7.15 -6.90 4.01
CA TRP A 19 6.72 -7.18 5.38
C TRP A 19 6.03 -8.56 5.45
N THR A 20 5.85 -9.07 6.67
CA THR A 20 5.04 -10.26 6.92
C THR A 20 3.67 -9.85 7.45
N ALA A 21 2.61 -10.35 6.83
CA ALA A 21 1.26 -10.13 7.34
C ALA A 21 0.94 -11.12 8.48
N PRO A 22 0.50 -10.65 9.66
CA PRO A 22 -0.02 -11.51 10.71
C PRO A 22 -1.32 -12.22 10.31
N SER A 23 -1.71 -13.22 11.09
CA SER A 23 -2.96 -13.98 10.92
C SER A 23 -4.18 -13.35 11.60
N SER A 24 -4.00 -12.28 12.40
CA SER A 24 -5.06 -11.57 13.11
C SER A 24 -4.63 -10.12 13.35
N GLY A 25 -5.59 -9.25 13.70
CA GLY A 25 -5.34 -7.83 13.97
C GLY A 25 -6.35 -6.94 13.25
N VAL A 26 -5.92 -5.74 12.88
CA VAL A 26 -6.76 -4.78 12.12
C VAL A 26 -6.74 -5.17 10.65
N LEU A 27 -7.89 -5.22 9.98
CA LEU A 27 -7.93 -5.52 8.55
C LEU A 27 -7.33 -4.38 7.74
N VAL A 28 -6.55 -4.73 6.72
CA VAL A 28 -6.13 -3.82 5.66
C VAL A 28 -6.94 -4.13 4.40
N TRP A 29 -7.65 -3.13 3.90
CA TRP A 29 -8.45 -3.21 2.69
C TRP A 29 -7.69 -2.67 1.49
N ARG A 30 -7.99 -3.19 0.29
CA ARG A 30 -7.57 -2.56 -0.96
C ARG A 30 -8.78 -1.93 -1.64
N LEU A 31 -8.61 -0.70 -2.10
CA LEU A 31 -9.62 0.00 -2.90
C LEU A 31 -9.05 0.36 -4.27
N TYR A 32 -9.89 0.22 -5.29
CA TYR A 32 -9.63 0.59 -6.67
C TYR A 32 -10.33 1.92 -7.02
N ASN A 33 -9.58 2.86 -7.57
CA ASN A 33 -10.09 4.09 -8.14
C ASN A 33 -10.35 3.94 -9.65
N PRO A 34 -11.61 3.80 -10.08
CA PRO A 34 -11.93 3.75 -11.51
C PRO A 34 -11.79 5.11 -12.21
N HIS A 35 -11.68 6.21 -11.46
CA HIS A 35 -11.61 7.57 -11.99
C HIS A 35 -10.19 8.00 -12.37
N ALA A 36 -9.16 7.30 -11.89
CA ALA A 36 -7.78 7.55 -12.29
C ALA A 36 -7.53 7.02 -13.71
N ALA A 37 -6.76 7.76 -14.52
CA ALA A 37 -6.42 7.33 -15.87
C ALA A 37 -5.52 6.08 -15.81
N GLY A 38 -6.04 4.94 -16.26
CA GLY A 38 -5.38 3.63 -16.13
C GLY A 38 -5.71 2.88 -14.83
N GLY A 39 -6.54 3.48 -13.97
CA GLY A 39 -6.89 2.94 -12.67
C GLY A 39 -5.80 3.15 -11.62
N ASP A 40 -6.19 3.23 -10.35
CA ASP A 40 -5.25 3.28 -9.23
C ASP A 40 -5.73 2.38 -8.09
N HIS A 41 -4.80 1.89 -7.27
CA HIS A 41 -5.15 1.16 -6.06
C HIS A 41 -4.51 1.82 -4.85
N MET A 42 -5.20 1.77 -3.72
CA MET A 42 -4.61 2.10 -2.43
C MET A 42 -5.00 1.09 -1.37
N TYR A 43 -4.24 1.08 -0.28
CA TYR A 43 -4.45 0.23 0.87
C TYR A 43 -4.68 1.09 2.11
N THR A 44 -5.61 0.66 2.96
CA THR A 44 -5.90 1.36 4.21
C THR A 44 -6.31 0.39 5.31
N ALA A 45 -5.88 0.69 6.54
CA ALA A 45 -6.37 0.07 7.76
C ALA A 45 -7.37 0.98 8.51
N ASP A 46 -7.62 2.19 7.98
CA ASP A 46 -8.53 3.16 8.56
C ASP A 46 -9.96 2.93 8.04
N PRO A 47 -10.92 2.56 8.90
CA PRO A 47 -12.29 2.31 8.49
C PRO A 47 -13.03 3.58 8.01
N ASP A 48 -12.63 4.77 8.48
CA ASP A 48 -13.24 6.03 8.06
C ASP A 48 -12.75 6.39 6.65
N GLU A 49 -11.44 6.28 6.39
CA GLU A 49 -10.88 6.45 5.04
C GLU A 49 -11.49 5.44 4.05
N PHE A 50 -11.61 4.18 4.44
CA PHE A 50 -12.30 3.17 3.63
C PHE A 50 -13.73 3.60 3.28
N SER A 51 -14.50 4.03 4.29
CA SER A 51 -15.91 4.40 4.12
C SER A 51 -16.07 5.64 3.23
N ASP A 52 -15.18 6.61 3.37
CA ASP A 52 -15.18 7.84 2.59
C ASP A 52 -14.80 7.59 1.13
N LEU A 53 -13.82 6.72 0.86
CA LEU A 53 -13.44 6.35 -0.50
C LEU A 53 -14.56 5.57 -1.21
N VAL A 54 -15.20 4.63 -0.51
CA VAL A 54 -16.37 3.92 -1.07
C VAL A 54 -17.50 4.92 -1.38
N ARG A 55 -17.77 5.87 -0.48
CA ARG A 55 -18.75 6.94 -0.73
C ARG A 55 -18.36 7.83 -1.91
N ALA A 56 -17.07 8.05 -2.13
CA ALA A 56 -16.52 8.79 -3.26
C ALA A 56 -16.52 7.99 -4.57
N GLY A 57 -17.01 6.74 -4.59
CA GLY A 57 -17.16 5.92 -5.79
C GLY A 57 -16.01 4.95 -6.05
N TRP A 58 -15.05 4.83 -5.14
CA TRP A 58 -14.02 3.80 -5.22
C TRP A 58 -14.63 2.43 -4.95
N ARG A 59 -14.04 1.39 -5.54
CA ARG A 59 -14.50 0.01 -5.38
C ARG A 59 -13.61 -0.71 -4.39
N SER A 60 -14.20 -1.36 -3.40
CA SER A 60 -13.46 -2.26 -2.52
C SER A 60 -13.19 -3.57 -3.25
N ASP A 61 -11.93 -3.99 -3.28
CA ASP A 61 -11.52 -5.34 -3.70
C ASP A 61 -11.62 -6.36 -2.55
N GLY A 62 -12.01 -5.90 -1.36
CA GLY A 62 -12.14 -6.70 -0.15
C GLY A 62 -10.93 -6.60 0.79
N PRO A 63 -11.00 -7.35 1.92
CA PRO A 63 -9.89 -7.46 2.87
C PRO A 63 -8.72 -8.21 2.23
N MET A 64 -7.50 -7.71 2.44
CA MET A 64 -6.30 -8.32 1.85
C MET A 64 -5.47 -9.06 2.91
N TRP A 65 -5.16 -8.39 4.02
CA TRP A 65 -4.38 -8.96 5.12
C TRP A 65 -4.73 -8.29 6.45
N TYR A 66 -4.14 -8.81 7.54
CA TYR A 66 -4.21 -8.21 8.86
C TYR A 66 -2.96 -7.40 9.18
N SER A 67 -3.13 -6.36 9.98
CA SER A 67 -2.10 -5.51 10.56
C SER A 67 -1.98 -5.77 12.06
N SER A 68 -0.75 -6.01 12.51
CA SER A 68 -0.35 -6.16 13.91
C SER A 68 1.18 -6.13 14.00
N GLY A 69 1.74 -6.22 15.20
CA GLY A 69 3.19 -6.24 15.40
C GLY A 69 3.79 -4.84 15.55
N GLU A 70 5.10 -4.73 15.38
CA GLU A 70 5.87 -3.50 15.67
C GLU A 70 6.56 -2.91 14.43
N THR A 71 6.49 -3.57 13.27
CA THR A 71 7.15 -3.08 12.05
C THR A 71 6.26 -2.03 11.37
N PRO A 72 6.59 -0.72 11.40
CA PRO A 72 5.75 0.29 10.78
C PRO A 72 5.85 0.21 9.25
N VAL A 73 4.70 0.33 8.58
CA VAL A 73 4.63 0.56 7.13
C VAL A 73 4.22 2.01 6.89
N TYR A 74 5.16 2.78 6.36
CA TYR A 74 5.01 4.21 6.06
C TYR A 74 4.33 4.40 4.71
N ARG A 75 3.37 5.34 4.63
CA ARG A 75 2.68 5.71 3.40
C ARG A 75 3.09 7.09 2.90
N GLN A 76 3.37 7.18 1.60
CA GLN A 76 3.65 8.45 0.92
C GLN A 76 2.76 8.58 -0.32
N TYR A 77 2.22 9.77 -0.53
CA TYR A 77 1.42 10.10 -1.72
C TYR A 77 2.22 10.98 -2.69
N ASN A 78 2.22 10.60 -3.97
CA ASN A 78 2.79 11.37 -5.07
C ASN A 78 1.71 12.23 -5.75
N PRO A 79 1.69 13.56 -5.52
CA PRO A 79 0.70 14.43 -6.15
C PRO A 79 0.90 14.59 -7.67
N TYR A 80 2.02 14.11 -8.22
CA TYR A 80 2.36 14.23 -9.65
C TYR A 80 2.05 12.96 -10.44
N ALA A 81 1.67 11.87 -9.76
CA ALA A 81 1.37 10.59 -10.40
C ALA A 81 -0.05 10.56 -10.98
N ARG A 82 -0.20 9.95 -12.17
CA ARG A 82 -1.52 9.70 -12.79
C ARG A 82 -2.16 8.38 -12.34
N ALA A 83 -1.34 7.43 -11.92
CA ALA A 83 -1.67 6.11 -11.38
C ALA A 83 -0.49 5.63 -10.51
N GLY A 84 -0.71 4.68 -9.60
CA GLY A 84 0.30 4.23 -8.66
C GLY A 84 0.71 5.36 -7.71
N SER A 85 -0.26 6.14 -7.24
CA SER A 85 0.02 7.38 -6.53
C SER A 85 0.52 7.20 -5.10
N HIS A 86 0.45 6.00 -4.53
CA HIS A 86 0.88 5.73 -3.17
C HIS A 86 2.05 4.76 -3.12
N ASN A 87 3.03 5.06 -2.27
CA ASN A 87 4.10 4.16 -1.85
C ASN A 87 3.84 3.63 -0.44
N TYR A 88 4.23 2.37 -0.19
CA TYR A 88 4.13 1.72 1.12
C TYR A 88 5.45 1.02 1.42
N THR A 89 6.15 1.45 2.47
CA THR A 89 7.50 0.94 2.76
C THR A 89 7.75 0.80 4.25
N THR A 90 8.51 -0.22 4.64
CA THR A 90 9.08 -0.35 5.99
C THR A 90 10.38 0.44 6.15
N SER A 91 10.95 0.92 5.05
CA SER A 91 12.19 1.72 5.04
C SER A 91 11.88 3.19 5.34
N LYS A 92 12.23 3.63 6.54
CA LYS A 92 12.15 5.05 6.91
C LYS A 92 13.02 5.94 6.02
N ALA A 93 14.18 5.43 5.58
CA ALA A 93 15.07 6.15 4.67
C ALA A 93 14.44 6.37 3.28
N GLU A 94 13.74 5.38 2.74
CA GLU A 94 13.00 5.53 1.49
C GLU A 94 11.84 6.52 1.64
N SER A 95 11.07 6.41 2.72
CA SER A 95 10.01 7.37 3.06
C SER A 95 10.55 8.81 3.06
N ASP A 96 11.64 9.05 3.80
CA ASP A 96 12.22 10.39 3.93
C ASP A 96 12.80 10.89 2.60
N HIS A 97 13.35 9.99 1.78
CA HIS A 97 13.83 10.32 0.45
C HIS A 97 12.69 10.74 -0.49
N LEU A 98 11.59 9.99 -0.54
CA LEU A 98 10.43 10.37 -1.37
C LEU A 98 9.84 11.71 -0.95
N VAL A 99 9.78 11.96 0.37
CA VAL A 99 9.35 13.25 0.91
C VAL A 99 10.28 14.38 0.48
N SER A 100 11.59 14.17 0.47
CA SER A 100 12.55 15.19 -0.01
C SER A 100 12.42 15.47 -1.52
N LEU A 101 11.89 14.51 -2.29
CA LEU A 101 11.50 14.68 -3.70
C LEU A 101 10.12 15.33 -3.89
N GLY A 102 9.45 15.74 -2.80
CA GLY A 102 8.18 16.46 -2.84
C GLY A 102 6.93 15.58 -2.73
N TRP A 103 7.07 14.30 -2.38
CA TRP A 103 5.94 13.46 -2.01
C TRP A 103 5.41 13.88 -0.63
N ARG A 104 4.13 13.60 -0.38
CA ARG A 104 3.50 13.90 0.91
C ARG A 104 3.61 12.69 1.81
N TYR A 105 4.17 12.89 3.01
CA TYR A 105 4.12 11.88 4.06
C TYR A 105 2.72 11.83 4.67
N GLU A 106 2.16 10.63 4.76
CA GLU A 106 0.80 10.41 5.28
C GLU A 106 0.78 9.64 6.60
N GLY A 107 1.96 9.36 7.18
CA GLY A 107 2.07 8.63 8.44
C GLY A 107 2.34 7.14 8.27
N ILE A 108 2.02 6.39 9.31
CA ILE A 108 2.06 4.93 9.33
C ILE A 108 0.68 4.45 8.88
N ALA A 109 0.62 3.69 7.78
CA ALA A 109 -0.63 3.17 7.28
C ALA A 109 -1.06 1.90 8.02
N TRP A 110 -0.10 1.06 8.42
CA TRP A 110 -0.33 -0.13 9.25
C TRP A 110 0.98 -0.68 9.83
N TYR A 111 0.87 -1.77 10.60
CA TYR A 111 2.00 -2.50 11.15
C TYR A 111 2.07 -3.94 10.60
N GLY A 112 3.28 -4.38 10.30
CA GLY A 112 3.62 -5.77 9.97
C GLY A 112 4.19 -6.53 11.18
N ALA A 113 4.10 -7.86 11.11
CA ALA A 113 4.64 -8.80 12.10
C ALA A 113 6.13 -9.10 11.87
#